data_AF-M4SI63-F1
#
_entry.id   AF-M4SI63-F1
#
_cell.length_a   1.000
_cell.length_b   1.000
_cell.length_c   1.000
_cell.angle_alpha   90.00
_cell.angle_beta   90.00
_cell.angle_gamma   90.00
#
_symmetry.space_group_name_H-M   'P 1'
#
loop_
_entity.id
_entity.type
_entity.pdbx_description
1 polymer ?
#
loop_
_entity_poly.entity_id
_entity_poly.type
_entity_poly.pdbx_seq_one_letter_code
_entity_poly.pdbx_strand_id
1 'polypeptide(L)'
;MRAALPLVALLIGPPALAGEAFQRAVRGPAVLCGEAFALPLMPGEEATVHDPKIDFVTYHVKAKDGPFVLYEGNAPQPHDDELRTGLGWPNVVAIHDNRGAAAKSASHIRDRLLTGAKRAAACK
;
A
#
# COMPACT_ATOMS: atom_id res chain seq x y z
N MET A 1 24.17 -50.14 37.09
CA MET A 1 23.34 -49.94 35.88
C MET A 1 22.62 -48.61 36.02
N ARG A 2 23.03 -47.59 35.27
CA ARG A 2 22.40 -46.25 35.30
C ARG A 2 21.51 -46.13 34.07
N ALA A 3 20.19 -46.06 34.30
CA ALA A 3 19.22 -45.80 33.25
C ALA A 3 19.35 -44.33 32.81
N ALA A 4 19.63 -44.11 31.52
CA ALA A 4 19.58 -42.80 30.90
C ALA A 4 18.11 -42.50 30.56
N LEU A 5 17.54 -41.44 31.15
CA LEU A 5 16.28 -40.87 30.67
C LEU A 5 16.56 -39.98 29.45
N PRO A 6 15.78 -40.08 28.36
CA PRO A 6 15.93 -39.21 27.21
C PRO A 6 15.43 -37.80 27.54
N LEU A 7 16.28 -36.80 27.27
CA LEU A 7 15.93 -35.39 27.31
C LEU A 7 14.94 -35.11 26.16
N VAL A 8 13.65 -35.00 26.48
CA VAL A 8 12.66 -34.47 25.54
C VAL A 8 12.89 -32.96 25.43
N ALA A 9 13.57 -32.53 24.37
CA ALA A 9 13.64 -31.13 23.99
C ALA A 9 12.26 -30.72 23.47
N LEU A 10 11.43 -30.16 24.35
CA LEU A 10 10.20 -29.48 23.99
C LEU A 10 10.60 -28.23 23.18
N LEU A 11 10.53 -28.33 21.84
CA LEU A 11 10.60 -27.17 20.94
C LEU A 11 9.34 -26.34 21.15
N ILE A 12 9.32 -25.54 22.23
CA ILE A 12 8.38 -24.44 22.36
C ILE A 12 8.87 -23.37 21.37
N GLY A 13 8.40 -23.47 20.12
CA GLY A 13 8.51 -22.36 19.19
C GLY A 13 7.91 -21.11 19.86
N PRO A 14 8.51 -19.93 19.68
CA PRO A 14 7.95 -18.71 20.26
C PRO A 14 6.50 -18.57 19.81
N PRO A 15 5.59 -18.12 20.69
CA PRO A 15 4.23 -17.83 20.27
C PRO A 15 4.28 -16.82 19.13
N ALA A 16 3.60 -17.12 18.02
CA ALA A 16 3.39 -16.16 16.95
C ALA A 16 2.66 -14.95 17.54
N LEU A 17 3.42 -13.89 17.83
CA LEU A 17 2.89 -12.62 18.27
C LEU A 17 2.11 -12.01 17.10
N ALA A 18 0.94 -11.44 17.41
CA ALA A 18 -0.03 -10.93 16.48
C ALA A 18 0.54 -9.97 15.41
N GLY A 19 0.08 -10.13 14.16
CA GLY A 19 0.00 -9.06 13.16
C GLY A 19 1.32 -8.40 12.74
N GLU A 20 2.21 -9.14 12.06
CA GLU A 20 3.36 -8.51 11.44
C GLU A 20 2.91 -7.58 10.28
N ALA A 21 3.35 -6.32 10.33
CA ALA A 21 3.12 -5.34 9.27
C ALA A 21 3.62 -5.90 7.93
N PHE A 22 2.77 -5.83 6.91
CA PHE A 22 3.10 -6.37 5.59
C PHE A 22 3.71 -5.28 4.72
N GLN A 23 4.88 -5.57 4.15
CA GLN A 23 5.55 -4.70 3.19
C GLN A 23 5.75 -5.41 1.85
N ARG A 24 5.25 -4.81 0.76
CA ARG A 24 5.40 -5.33 -0.60
C ARG A 24 5.88 -4.24 -1.54
N ALA A 25 6.88 -4.54 -2.36
CA ALA A 25 7.30 -3.68 -3.45
C ALA A 25 6.66 -4.10 -4.78
N VAL A 26 6.25 -3.12 -5.58
CA VAL A 26 5.76 -3.29 -6.96
C VAL A 26 6.58 -2.35 -7.84
N ARG A 27 7.20 -2.86 -8.91
CA ARG A 27 8.03 -2.07 -9.83
C ARG A 27 7.33 -1.93 -11.18
N GLY A 28 7.32 -0.73 -11.74
CA GLY A 28 6.76 -0.46 -13.05
C GLY A 28 7.64 -1.00 -14.20
N PRO A 29 7.06 -1.34 -15.36
CA PRO A 29 5.65 -1.21 -15.71
C PRO A 29 4.78 -2.32 -15.08
N ALA A 30 3.82 -1.92 -14.25
CA ALA A 30 2.93 -2.84 -13.53
C ALA A 30 1.70 -2.06 -13.02
N VAL A 31 0.70 -2.78 -12.50
CA VAL A 31 -0.43 -2.16 -11.80
C VAL A 31 -0.25 -2.37 -10.30
N LEU A 32 -0.22 -1.27 -9.55
CA LEU A 32 -0.36 -1.29 -8.10
C LEU A 32 -1.84 -1.37 -7.75
N CYS A 33 -2.22 -2.40 -7.01
CA CYS A 33 -3.60 -2.63 -6.59
C CYS A 33 -3.75 -2.36 -5.09
N GLY A 34 -4.60 -1.39 -4.76
CA GLY A 34 -5.23 -1.26 -3.44
C GLY A 34 -6.60 -1.95 -3.41
N GLU A 35 -7.31 -1.82 -2.30
CA GLU A 35 -8.65 -2.35 -2.10
C GLU A 35 -9.71 -1.59 -2.91
N ALA A 36 -9.59 -0.26 -3.00
CA ALA A 36 -10.54 0.64 -3.64
C ALA A 36 -9.99 1.32 -4.90
N PHE A 37 -8.67 1.33 -5.10
CA PHE A 37 -8.04 1.92 -6.28
C PHE A 37 -7.07 0.97 -7.01
N ALA A 38 -6.73 1.33 -8.24
CA ALA A 38 -5.57 0.82 -8.95
C ALA A 38 -4.75 2.00 -9.50
N LEU A 39 -3.43 1.85 -9.50
CA LEU A 39 -2.49 2.82 -10.05
C LEU A 39 -1.59 2.13 -11.09
N PRO A 40 -1.67 2.51 -12.37
CA PRO A 40 -0.67 2.13 -13.37
C PRO A 40 0.66 2.79 -13.03
N LEU A 41 1.67 1.96 -12.71
CA LEU A 41 3.04 2.40 -12.50
C LEU A 41 3.77 2.48 -13.84
N MET A 42 4.40 3.61 -14.10
CA MET A 42 5.21 3.85 -15.29
C MET A 42 6.57 3.14 -15.17
N PRO A 43 7.29 2.89 -16.28
CA PRO A 43 8.66 2.38 -16.23
C PRO A 43 9.56 3.23 -15.33
N GLY A 44 10.26 2.59 -14.40
CA GLY A 44 11.13 3.26 -13.43
C GLY A 44 10.44 3.76 -12.17
N GLU A 45 9.11 3.66 -12.07
CA GLU A 45 8.41 3.89 -10.81
C GLU A 45 8.45 2.64 -9.92
N GLU A 46 8.49 2.86 -8.61
CA GLU A 46 8.42 1.79 -7.60
C GLU A 46 7.46 2.21 -6.50
N ALA A 47 6.53 1.31 -6.16
CA ALA A 47 5.62 1.48 -5.05
C ALA A 47 5.95 0.50 -3.93
N THR A 48 6.00 1.00 -2.70
CA THR A 48 6.07 0.21 -1.49
C THR A 48 4.74 0.31 -0.77
N VAL A 49 4.07 -0.82 -0.58
CA VAL A 49 2.86 -0.95 0.23
C VAL A 49 3.28 -1.15 1.67
N HIS A 50 2.71 -0.38 2.59
CA HIS A 50 2.84 -0.57 4.03
C HIS A 50 1.44 -0.74 4.62
N ASP A 51 1.15 -1.96 5.05
CA ASP A 51 -0.10 -2.32 5.71
C ASP A 51 0.19 -2.61 7.19
N PRO A 52 -0.05 -1.62 8.07
CA PRO A 52 0.11 -1.78 9.51
C PRO A 52 -0.98 -2.65 10.16
N LYS A 53 -1.90 -3.26 9.40
CA LYS A 53 -3.02 -4.09 9.89
C LYS A 53 -3.97 -3.35 10.83
N ILE A 54 -4.07 -2.04 10.67
CA ILE A 54 -5.03 -1.16 11.36
C ILE A 54 -6.01 -0.58 10.33
N ASP A 55 -6.53 0.63 10.57
CA ASP A 55 -7.61 1.26 9.81
C ASP A 55 -7.18 1.90 8.48
N PHE A 56 -5.91 1.80 8.09
CA PHE A 56 -5.41 2.31 6.81
C PHE A 56 -4.21 1.52 6.27
N VAL A 57 -3.98 1.67 4.95
CA VAL A 57 -2.81 1.19 4.21
C VAL A 57 -2.17 2.39 3.51
N THR A 58 -0.84 2.45 3.49
CA THR A 58 -0.11 3.48 2.72
C THR A 58 0.64 2.88 1.54
N TYR A 59 0.71 3.67 0.46
CA TYR A 59 1.38 3.31 -0.77
C TYR A 59 2.38 4.40 -1.12
N HIS A 60 3.65 4.14 -0.84
CA HIS A 60 4.74 5.08 -1.06
C HIS A 60 5.28 4.87 -2.48
N VAL A 61 5.03 5.83 -3.37
CA VAL A 61 5.44 5.73 -4.78
C VAL A 61 6.62 6.64 -5.03
N LYS A 62 7.71 6.05 -5.52
CA LYS A 62 8.87 6.75 -6.05
C LYS A 62 8.67 6.92 -7.55
N ALA A 63 8.38 8.14 -7.99
CA ALA A 63 8.29 8.48 -9.40
C ALA A 63 9.45 9.39 -9.83
N LYS A 64 9.71 9.45 -11.14
CA LYS A 64 10.83 10.21 -11.73
C LYS A 64 10.72 11.72 -11.47
N ASP A 65 9.49 12.23 -11.43
CA ASP A 65 9.13 13.62 -11.18
C ASP A 65 8.91 13.93 -9.68
N GLY A 66 9.15 12.94 -8.81
CA GLY A 66 9.19 13.05 -7.37
C GLY A 66 8.24 12.07 -6.66
N PRO A 67 8.41 11.88 -5.34
CA PRO A 67 7.63 10.91 -4.59
C PRO A 67 6.22 11.43 -4.25
N PHE A 68 5.28 10.50 -4.11
CA PHE A 68 3.95 10.76 -3.55
C PHE A 68 3.49 9.55 -2.72
N VAL A 69 2.51 9.78 -1.85
CA VAL A 69 1.93 8.74 -0.99
C VAL A 69 0.42 8.72 -1.17
N LEU A 70 -0.13 7.51 -1.30
CA LEU A 70 -1.58 7.28 -1.24
C LEU A 70 -1.93 6.66 0.10
N TYR A 71 -3.01 7.12 0.70
CA TYR A 71 -3.58 6.57 1.92
C TYR A 71 -4.96 6.01 1.60
N GLU A 72 -5.16 4.73 1.87
CA GLU A 72 -6.43 4.02 1.68
C GLU A 72 -6.96 3.57 3.03
N GLY A 73 -8.22 3.87 3.34
CA GLY A 73 -8.82 3.56 4.64
C GLY A 73 -9.23 4.83 5.38
N ASN A 74 -9.23 4.77 6.71
CA ASN A 74 -9.55 5.89 7.58
C ASN A 74 -8.34 6.83 7.70
N ALA A 75 -7.95 7.45 6.59
CA ALA A 75 -6.78 8.32 6.51
C ALA A 75 -6.91 9.49 7.50
N PRO A 76 -6.04 9.58 8.53
CA PRO A 76 -5.99 10.77 9.36
C PRO A 76 -5.11 11.82 8.65
N GLN A 77 -5.49 13.11 8.74
CA GLN A 77 -4.70 14.33 8.39
C GLN A 77 -5.04 15.02 7.04
N PRO A 78 -4.71 16.32 6.90
CA PRO A 78 -4.84 17.07 5.65
C PRO A 78 -4.06 16.42 4.49
N HIS A 79 -4.67 16.40 3.32
CA HIS A 79 -4.11 15.87 2.07
C HIS A 79 -4.12 16.93 0.97
N ASP A 80 -3.31 16.75 -0.07
CA ASP A 80 -3.26 17.66 -1.22
C ASP A 80 -4.47 17.50 -2.13
N ASP A 81 -4.95 16.27 -2.31
CA ASP A 81 -6.11 15.90 -3.12
C ASP A 81 -6.72 14.58 -2.62
N GLU A 82 -7.92 14.24 -3.06
CA GLU A 82 -8.61 13.00 -2.72
C GLU A 82 -9.26 12.34 -3.93
N LEU A 83 -9.29 11.02 -3.93
CA LEU A 83 -10.11 10.23 -4.84
C LEU A 83 -11.30 9.64 -4.08
N ARG A 84 -12.51 10.03 -4.46
CA ARG A 84 -13.74 9.37 -3.99
C ARG A 84 -13.97 8.08 -4.75
N THR A 85 -14.07 6.97 -4.01
CA THR A 85 -14.06 5.63 -4.58
C THR A 85 -15.46 5.14 -5.00
N GLY A 86 -16.51 5.73 -4.42
CA GLY A 86 -17.90 5.29 -4.58
C GLY A 86 -18.26 4.05 -3.75
N LEU A 87 -17.38 3.59 -2.87
CA LEU A 87 -17.61 2.47 -1.97
C LEU A 87 -18.11 2.94 -0.60
N GLY A 88 -18.73 2.05 0.16
CA GLY A 88 -19.04 2.29 1.57
C GLY A 88 -17.78 2.39 2.43
N TRP A 89 -16.77 1.57 2.12
CA TRP A 89 -15.44 1.62 2.72
C TRP A 89 -14.43 0.85 1.82
N PRO A 90 -13.17 1.29 1.66
CA PRO A 90 -12.72 2.67 1.88
C PRO A 90 -13.42 3.62 0.91
N ASN A 91 -14.00 4.71 1.42
CA ASN A 91 -14.77 5.69 0.63
C ASN A 91 -13.90 6.76 -0.05
N VAL A 92 -12.70 6.99 0.50
CA VAL A 92 -11.72 7.97 0.03
C VAL A 92 -10.34 7.33 -0.03
N VAL A 93 -9.57 7.70 -1.04
CA VAL A 93 -8.11 7.53 -1.08
C VAL A 93 -7.49 8.93 -1.03
N ALA A 94 -6.77 9.24 0.04
CA ALA A 94 -6.11 10.53 0.21
C ALA A 94 -4.75 10.53 -0.51
N ILE A 95 -4.41 11.65 -1.13
CA ILE A 95 -3.21 11.83 -1.95
C ILE A 95 -2.32 12.87 -1.28
N HIS A 96 -1.10 12.47 -0.93
CA HIS A 96 -0.05 13.33 -0.43
C HIS A 96 1.02 13.45 -1.50
N ASP A 97 1.06 14.59 -2.17
CA ASP A 97 1.91 14.82 -3.32
C ASP A 97 3.12 15.66 -2.86
N ASN A 98 4.26 15.01 -2.64
CA ASN A 98 5.49 15.68 -2.23
C ASN A 98 6.33 16.15 -3.44
N ARG A 99 5.77 16.12 -4.66
CA ARG A 99 6.45 16.61 -5.86
C ARG A 99 6.49 18.14 -5.87
N GLY A 100 7.47 18.71 -6.58
CA GLY A 100 7.57 20.17 -6.74
C GLY A 100 6.40 20.75 -7.53
N ALA A 101 6.14 22.05 -7.39
CA ALA A 101 5.00 22.73 -8.02
C ALA A 101 4.91 22.50 -9.54
N ALA A 102 6.06 22.48 -10.25
CA ALA A 102 6.08 22.23 -11.69
C ALA A 102 5.54 20.83 -12.04
N ALA A 103 5.89 19.79 -11.27
CA ALA A 103 5.41 18.43 -11.48
C ALA A 103 3.91 18.29 -11.13
N LYS A 104 3.47 18.94 -10.03
CA LYS A 104 2.04 19.03 -9.67
C LYS A 104 1.21 19.69 -10.78
N SER A 105 1.71 20.77 -11.38
CA SER A 105 1.01 21.46 -12.48
C SER A 105 1.05 20.69 -13.80
N ALA A 106 2.10 19.89 -14.03
CA ALA A 106 2.22 19.09 -15.25
C ALA A 106 1.30 17.85 -15.22
N SER A 107 1.02 17.30 -14.04
CA SER A 107 0.14 16.14 -13.90
C SER A 107 -0.47 16.04 -12.50
N HIS A 108 -1.74 15.67 -12.44
CA HIS A 108 -2.41 15.33 -11.20
C HIS A 108 -2.34 13.82 -10.97
N ILE A 109 -1.84 13.38 -9.80
CA ILE A 109 -1.80 11.95 -9.45
C ILE A 109 -3.20 11.34 -9.49
N ARG A 110 -4.23 12.11 -9.08
CA ARG A 110 -5.63 11.69 -9.08
C ARG A 110 -6.10 11.14 -10.43
N ASP A 111 -5.68 11.76 -11.54
CA ASP A 111 -6.09 11.36 -12.89
C ASP A 111 -5.54 10.00 -13.32
N ARG A 112 -4.47 9.54 -12.65
CA ARG A 112 -3.88 8.22 -12.87
C ARG A 112 -4.60 7.11 -12.11
N LEU A 113 -5.38 7.46 -11.08
CA LEU A 113 -6.03 6.49 -10.21
C LEU A 113 -7.31 5.96 -10.87
N LEU A 114 -7.45 4.64 -10.85
CA LEU A 114 -8.62 3.93 -11.36
C LEU A 114 -9.48 3.46 -10.19
N THR A 115 -10.80 3.59 -10.32
CA THR A 115 -11.80 3.10 -9.34
C THR A 115 -12.88 2.26 -10.02
N GLY A 116 -13.75 1.63 -9.22
CA GLY A 116 -14.91 0.88 -9.71
C GLY A 116 -14.54 -0.18 -10.75
N ALA A 117 -15.27 -0.19 -11.87
CA ALA A 117 -15.06 -1.16 -12.95
C ALA A 117 -13.65 -1.11 -13.57
N LYS A 118 -13.03 0.07 -13.65
CA LYS A 118 -11.66 0.21 -14.18
C LYS A 118 -10.63 -0.41 -13.24
N ARG A 119 -10.78 -0.19 -11.93
CA ARG A 119 -9.97 -0.86 -10.89
C ARG A 119 -10.13 -2.37 -10.97
N ALA A 120 -11.38 -2.85 -11.03
CA ALA A 120 -11.67 -4.27 -11.13
C ALA A 120 -11.12 -4.91 -12.40
N ALA A 121 -11.03 -4.18 -13.52
CA ALA A 121 -10.41 -4.66 -14.75
C ALA A 121 -8.88 -4.72 -14.68
N ALA A 122 -8.25 -3.76 -14.00
CA ALA A 122 -6.79 -3.65 -13.92
C ALA A 122 -6.15 -4.61 -12.91
N CYS A 123 -6.87 -5.02 -11.87
CA CYS A 123 -6.36 -5.83 -10.76
C CYS A 123 -6.75 -7.31 -10.81
N LYS A 124 -7.06 -7.84 -12.00
CA LYS A 124 -7.43 -9.26 -12.21
C LYS A 124 -6.22 -10.17 -12.29
#